data_AF-A0A7X5C1C6-F1
#
_entry.id   AF-A0A7X5C1C6-F1
#
_cell.length_a   1.000
_cell.length_b   1.000
_cell.length_c   1.000
_cell.angle_alpha   90.00
_cell.angle_beta   90.00
_cell.angle_gamma   90.00
#
_symmetry.space_group_name_H-M   'P 1'
#
loop_
_entity.id
_entity.type
_entity.pdbx_description
1 polymer ?
#
loop_
_entity_poly.entity_id
_entity_poly.type
_entity_poly.pdbx_seq_one_letter_code
_entity_poly.pdbx_strand_id
1 'polypeptide(L)'
;MARRSRRKHLVAGAGAAMSAFKAEVMRREGFVVNPGRPDDVKFEVAQSLGIPLEHGYNGNASTESMGQIGGQIGGAMVKELVRMAQEKLANGSGR
;
A
#
# COMPACT_ATOMS: atom_id res chain seq x y z
N MET A 1 -12.85 5.87 -12.00
CA MET A 1 -13.28 5.90 -10.57
C MET A 1 -12.55 4.81 -9.80
N ALA A 2 -11.55 5.16 -8.99
CA ALA A 2 -10.95 4.21 -8.06
C ALA A 2 -12.00 3.86 -7.00
N ARG A 3 -12.42 2.58 -6.94
CA ARG A 3 -13.32 2.10 -5.89
C ARG A 3 -12.65 2.35 -4.54
N ARG A 4 -12.98 3.48 -3.89
CA ARG A 4 -12.57 3.78 -2.52
C ARG A 4 -12.99 2.58 -1.68
N SER A 5 -11.99 1.90 -1.15
CA SER A 5 -12.09 0.59 -0.50
C SER A 5 -13.29 0.53 0.44
N ARG A 6 -14.27 -0.30 0.10
CA ARG A 6 -15.29 -0.77 1.05
C ARG A 6 -14.71 -1.73 2.09
N ARG A 7 -13.42 -2.09 2.00
CA ARG A 7 -12.71 -2.88 3.01
C ARG A 7 -12.14 -1.93 4.06
N LYS A 8 -12.84 -1.86 5.20
CA LYS A 8 -12.36 -1.20 6.42
C LYS A 8 -11.14 -1.97 6.94
N HIS A 9 -10.18 -1.24 7.51
CA HIS A 9 -9.08 -1.87 8.25
C HIS A 9 -9.64 -2.72 9.40
N LEU A 10 -8.90 -3.76 9.79
CA LEU A 10 -9.26 -4.61 10.94
C LEU A 10 -9.44 -3.79 12.22
N VAL A 11 -8.60 -2.75 12.39
CA VAL A 11 -8.71 -1.79 13.49
C VAL A 11 -9.50 -0.57 13.04
N ALA A 12 -10.63 -0.29 13.70
CA ALA A 12 -11.43 0.89 13.45
C ALA A 12 -10.61 2.17 13.72
N GLY A 13 -10.78 3.20 12.88
CA GLY A 13 -10.05 4.46 13.01
C GLY A 13 -8.59 4.44 12.52
N ALA A 14 -8.03 3.28 12.15
CA ALA A 14 -6.65 3.17 11.70
C ALA A 14 -6.36 3.81 10.32
N GLY A 15 -7.37 4.36 9.62
CA GLY A 15 -7.22 4.84 8.25
C GLY A 15 -6.14 5.90 8.06
N ALA A 16 -6.06 6.88 8.95
CA ALA A 16 -5.04 7.93 8.89
C ALA A 16 -3.63 7.34 9.11
N ALA A 17 -3.48 6.51 10.15
CA ALA A 17 -2.22 5.84 10.45
C ALA A 17 -1.76 4.91 9.31
N MET A 18 -2.69 4.16 8.71
CA MET A 18 -2.40 3.28 7.57
C MET A 18 -2.04 4.06 6.31
N SER A 19 -2.61 5.25 6.10
CA SER A 19 -2.25 6.11 4.97
C SER A 19 -0.85 6.68 5.12
N ALA A 20 -0.50 7.15 6.32
CA ALA A 20 0.85 7.61 6.64
C ALA A 20 1.87 6.47 6.53
N PHE A 21 1.53 5.30 7.08
CA PHE A 21 2.34 4.11 7.01
C PHE A 21 2.58 3.63 5.58
N LYS A 22 1.54 3.64 4.72
CA LYS A 22 1.70 3.38 3.28
C LYS A 22 2.76 4.29 2.66
N ALA A 23 2.69 5.58 2.94
CA ALA A 23 3.64 6.54 2.39
C ALA A 23 5.08 6.28 2.86
N GLU A 24 5.25 5.90 4.12
CA GLU A 24 6.55 5.55 4.69
C GLU A 24 7.11 4.27 4.07
N VAL A 25 6.34 3.18 4.04
CA VAL A 25 6.78 1.90 3.49
C VAL A 25 7.15 2.05 2.02
N MET A 26 6.32 2.70 1.23
CA MET A 26 6.58 2.85 -0.20
C MET A 26 7.79 3.74 -0.49
N ARG A 27 8.05 4.76 0.34
CA ARG A 27 9.32 5.52 0.25
C ARG A 27 10.53 4.65 0.56
N ARG A 28 10.44 3.74 1.54
CA ARG A 28 11.52 2.78 1.85
C ARG A 28 11.76 1.79 0.71
N GLU A 29 10.71 1.37 0.02
CA GLU A 29 10.77 0.54 -1.19
C GLU A 29 11.33 1.31 -2.41
N GLY A 30 11.63 2.60 -2.27
CA GLY A 30 12.25 3.43 -3.32
C GLY A 30 11.27 4.14 -4.24
N PHE A 31 9.96 4.09 -3.96
CA PHE A 31 8.96 4.80 -4.74
C PHE A 31 8.87 6.28 -4.36
N VAL A 32 8.62 7.12 -5.36
CA VAL A 32 8.26 8.52 -5.14
C VAL A 32 6.83 8.55 -4.58
N VAL A 33 6.65 9.11 -3.39
CA VAL A 33 5.32 9.20 -2.77
C VAL A 33 5.01 10.60 -2.32
N ASN A 34 3.86 11.12 -2.74
CA ASN A 34 3.28 12.33 -2.18
C ASN A 34 2.67 12.02 -0.80
N PRO A 35 3.18 12.58 0.31
CA PRO A 35 2.65 12.33 1.65
C PRO A 35 1.19 12.78 1.83
N GLY A 36 0.76 13.81 1.10
CA GLY A 36 -0.62 14.31 1.14
C GLY A 36 -1.60 13.44 0.34
N ARG A 37 -1.10 12.60 -0.57
CA ARG A 37 -1.90 11.68 -1.38
C ARG A 37 -1.20 10.31 -1.55
N PRO A 38 -1.02 9.53 -0.47
CA PRO A 38 -0.29 8.26 -0.51
C PRO A 38 -0.87 7.23 -1.49
N ASP A 39 -2.16 7.32 -1.79
CA ASP A 39 -2.84 6.42 -2.73
C ASP A 39 -2.41 6.61 -4.20
N ASP A 40 -1.75 7.72 -4.53
CA ASP A 40 -1.25 7.97 -5.88
C ASP A 40 0.03 7.19 -6.21
N VAL A 41 0.68 6.60 -5.21
CA VAL A 41 1.87 5.74 -5.43
C VAL A 41 1.59 4.57 -6.39
N LYS A 42 0.33 4.18 -6.56
CA LYS A 42 -0.09 3.18 -7.55
C LYS A 42 0.30 3.52 -8.99
N PHE A 43 0.41 4.81 -9.33
CA PHE A 43 0.82 5.24 -10.67
C PHE A 43 2.32 5.03 -10.86
N GLU A 44 3.13 5.38 -9.84
CA GLU A 44 4.57 5.10 -9.83
C GLU A 44 4.87 3.60 -9.86
N VAL A 45 4.13 2.82 -9.06
CA VAL A 45 4.22 1.36 -9.04
C VAL A 45 3.84 0.78 -10.41
N ALA A 46 2.74 1.24 -11.01
CA ALA A 46 2.33 0.80 -12.34
C ALA A 46 3.38 1.12 -13.40
N GLN A 47 3.97 2.33 -13.36
CA GLN A 47 5.07 2.72 -14.24
C GLN A 47 6.29 1.81 -14.07
N SER A 48 6.66 1.47 -12.84
CA SER A 48 7.78 0.57 -12.56
C SER A 48 7.57 -0.86 -13.07
N LEU A 49 6.31 -1.31 -13.12
CA LEU A 49 5.91 -2.62 -13.64
C LEU A 49 5.64 -2.62 -15.15
N GLY A 50 5.71 -1.47 -15.82
CA GLY A 50 5.34 -1.34 -17.23
C GLY A 50 3.85 -1.54 -17.50
N ILE A 51 3.00 -1.35 -16.48
CA ILE A 51 1.55 -1.54 -16.57
C ILE A 51 0.89 -0.18 -16.86
N PRO A 52 0.14 -0.02 -17.96
CA PRO A 52 -0.61 1.19 -18.22
C PRO A 52 -1.68 1.43 -17.13
N LEU A 53 -1.59 2.57 -16.46
CA LEU A 53 -2.58 2.99 -15.47
C LEU A 53 -2.87 4.49 -15.60
N GLU A 54 -4.10 4.83 -15.97
CA GLU A 54 -4.51 6.21 -16.19
C GLU A 54 -5.25 6.80 -14.98
N HIS A 55 -5.18 8.12 -14.84
CA HIS A 55 -6.01 8.90 -13.90
C HIS A 55 -7.47 8.98 -14.39
N GLY A 56 -8.14 7.84 -14.52
CA GLY A 56 -9.47 7.80 -15.12
C GLY A 56 -10.13 6.43 -15.08
N TYR A 57 -10.45 5.92 -16.26
CA TYR A 57 -11.10 4.63 -16.46
C TYR A 57 -10.09 3.60 -16.92
N ASN A 58 -9.85 2.60 -16.07
CA ASN A 58 -8.97 1.46 -16.40
C ASN A 58 -9.79 0.17 -16.50
N GLY A 59 -11.03 0.24 -17.01
CA GLY A 59 -11.94 -0.91 -17.03
C GLY A 59 -11.51 -2.03 -17.98
N ASN A 60 -10.65 -1.72 -18.95
CA ASN A 60 -10.05 -2.70 -19.85
C ASN A 60 -8.76 -3.31 -19.30
N ALA A 61 -8.25 -2.81 -18.16
CA ALA A 61 -7.04 -3.36 -17.56
C ALA A 61 -7.31 -4.75 -17.00
N SER A 62 -6.37 -5.68 -17.19
CA SER A 62 -6.52 -7.04 -16.69
C SER A 62 -6.56 -7.05 -15.16
N THR A 63 -7.35 -7.97 -14.61
CA THR A 63 -7.40 -8.21 -13.15
C THR A 63 -6.02 -8.56 -12.60
N GLU A 64 -5.22 -9.28 -13.37
CA GLU A 64 -3.85 -9.64 -13.02
C GLU A 64 -2.97 -8.40 -12.85
N SER A 65 -2.98 -7.47 -13.83
CA SER A 65 -2.17 -6.25 -13.77
C SER A 65 -2.58 -5.35 -12.60
N MET A 66 -3.90 -5.20 -12.35
CA MET A 66 -4.38 -4.49 -11.17
C MET A 66 -3.98 -5.20 -9.86
N GLY A 67 -3.95 -6.53 -9.88
CA GLY A 67 -3.48 -7.37 -8.79
C GLY A 67 -1.99 -7.20 -8.51
N GLN A 68 -1.15 -7.09 -9.54
CA GLN A 68 0.29 -6.86 -9.42
C GLN A 68 0.58 -5.50 -8.77
N ILE A 69 -0.05 -4.42 -9.24
CA ILE A 69 0.08 -3.07 -8.66
C ILE A 69 -0.38 -3.08 -7.20
N GLY A 70 -1.57 -3.62 -6.93
CA GLY A 70 -2.11 -3.69 -5.57
C GLY A 70 -1.31 -4.60 -4.65
N GLY A 71 -0.76 -5.68 -5.19
CA GLY A 71 0.05 -6.67 -4.49
C GLY A 71 1.43 -6.13 -4.10
N GLN A 72 2.07 -5.33 -4.96
CA GLN A 72 3.34 -4.69 -4.62
C GLN A 72 3.18 -3.69 -3.45
N ILE A 73 2.13 -2.87 -3.49
CA ILE A 73 1.85 -1.91 -2.41
C ILE A 73 1.41 -2.64 -1.13
N GLY A 74 0.38 -3.48 -1.25
CA GLY A 74 -0.22 -4.16 -0.10
C GLY A 74 0.70 -5.21 0.53
N GLY A 75 1.47 -5.93 -0.29
CA GLY A 75 2.41 -6.95 0.16
C GLY A 75 3.54 -6.35 1.00
N ALA A 76 4.14 -5.24 0.53
CA ALA A 76 5.15 -4.52 1.30
C ALA A 76 4.58 -3.98 2.63
N MET A 77 3.37 -3.41 2.60
CA MET A 77 2.69 -2.96 3.83
C MET A 77 2.47 -4.11 4.83
N VAL A 78 1.97 -5.26 4.37
CA VAL A 78 1.72 -6.42 5.25
C VAL A 78 3.03 -6.97 5.80
N LYS A 79 4.05 -7.11 4.95
CA LYS A 79 5.38 -7.57 5.35
C LYS A 79 5.95 -6.71 6.48
N GLU A 80 5.85 -5.39 6.33
CA GLU A 80 6.35 -4.47 7.34
C GLU A 80 5.51 -4.46 8.62
N LEU A 81 4.17 -4.56 8.52
CA LEU A 81 3.30 -4.71 9.69
C LEU A 81 3.66 -5.96 10.51
N VAL A 82 3.89 -7.08 9.83
CA VAL A 82 4.27 -8.34 10.47
C VAL A 82 5.64 -8.21 11.13
N ARG A 83 6.63 -7.59 10.46
CA ARG A 83 7.96 -7.33 11.04
C ARG A 83 7.85 -6.53 12.34
N MET A 84 7.14 -5.40 12.33
CA MET A 84 6.96 -4.56 13.53
C MET A 84 6.23 -5.30 14.66
N ALA A 85 5.25 -6.16 14.32
CA ALA A 85 4.56 -6.97 15.32
C ALA A 85 5.49 -8.01 15.95
N GLN A 86 6.29 -8.71 15.14
CA GLN A 86 7.29 -9.67 15.61
C GLN A 86 8.33 -9.01 16.51
N GLU A 87 8.82 -7.82 16.17
CA GLU A 87 9.77 -7.06 17.00
C GLU A 87 9.17 -6.66 18.35
N LYS A 88 7.90 -6.23 18.36
CA LYS A 88 7.20 -5.91 19.61
C LYS A 88 7.01 -7.14 20.50
N LEU A 89 6.74 -8.30 19.92
CA LEU A 89 6.62 -9.55 20.66
C LEU A 89 7.98 -9.99 21.21
N ALA A 90 9.03 -10.01 20.39
CA ALA A 90 10.38 -10.39 20.81
C ALA A 90 10.92 -9.48 21.93
N ASN A 91 10.68 -8.17 21.84
CA ASN A 91 11.12 -7.20 22.85
C ASN A 91 10.18 -7.09 24.06
N GLY A 92 8.95 -7.59 23.94
CA GLY A 92 7.91 -7.55 24.97
C GLY A 92 7.87 -8.78 25.88
N SER A 93 8.47 -9.90 25.47
CA SER A 93 8.51 -11.16 26.24
C SER A 93 9.61 -11.24 27.30
N GLY A 94 10.29 -10.12 27.61
CA GLY A 94 11.39 -10.04 28.58
C GLY A 94 11.14 -9.12 29.78
N ARG A 95 9.88 -8.78 30.08
CA ARG A 95 9.50 -8.03 31.29
C ARG A 95 8.48 -8.79 32.11
#